data_AF-A0A8T8BZI4-F1
#
_entry.id   AF-A0A8T8BZI4-F1
#
_cell.length_a   1.000
_cell.length_b   1.000
_cell.length_c   1.000
_cell.angle_alpha   90.00
_cell.angle_beta   90.00
_cell.angle_gamma   90.00
#
_symmetry.space_group_name_H-M   'P 1'
#
loop_
_entity.id
_entity.type
_entity.pdbx_description
1 polymer ?
#
loop_
_entity_poly.entity_id
_entity_poly.type
_entity_poly.pdbx_seq_one_letter_code
_entity_poly.pdbx_strand_id
1 'polypeptide(L)'
;MSKAKRAPFAMQAGLTLALSVSASFTHVAAAPTPAVVEARKDSDFKDLQPSDKAKLRDDIKRAMVGLKNMNQFLANCCEVIVSGDHIPKQAIDDEPFTEIAATFRELEFAMADKWADFSEMPIISDEMNGLRKALATARSRAAQNSMLLKQRSTVLEPASSDVDMQGLQKLTAISSERLLRLAS
;
A
#
# COMPACT_ATOMS: atom_id res chain seq x y z
N MET A 1 18.40 -15.26 27.82
CA MET A 1 16.98 -15.57 28.09
C MET A 1 16.15 -15.14 26.88
N SER A 2 15.76 -16.11 26.06
CA SER A 2 15.01 -15.90 24.81
C SER A 2 13.55 -15.56 25.11
N LYS A 3 13.12 -14.34 24.77
CA LYS A 3 11.69 -14.00 24.72
C LYS A 3 11.19 -14.42 23.34
N ALA A 4 10.47 -15.54 23.31
CA ALA A 4 9.72 -16.00 22.15
C ALA A 4 8.70 -14.93 21.71
N LYS A 5 9.03 -14.12 20.71
CA LYS A 5 8.04 -13.39 19.90
C LYS A 5 7.52 -14.30 18.79
N ARG A 6 6.79 -15.36 19.16
CA ARG A 6 5.89 -16.10 18.25
C ARG A 6 4.62 -15.24 18.09
N ALA A 7 4.03 -14.94 16.94
CA ALA A 7 4.33 -15.22 15.55
C ALA A 7 3.86 -13.99 14.74
N PRO A 8 4.73 -13.30 14.00
CA PRO A 8 4.37 -12.11 13.23
C PRO A 8 3.50 -12.41 12.00
N PHE A 9 3.35 -13.69 11.65
CA PHE A 9 2.54 -14.18 10.52
C PHE A 9 1.16 -14.68 10.97
N ALA A 10 0.49 -13.97 11.87
CA ALA A 10 -0.91 -14.27 12.17
C ALA A 10 -1.79 -13.84 10.97
N MET A 11 -1.92 -14.72 9.98
CA MET A 11 -2.72 -14.52 8.76
C MET A 11 -4.13 -14.02 9.09
N GLN A 12 -4.77 -14.63 10.09
CA GLN A 12 -6.08 -14.20 10.57
C GLN A 12 -6.09 -12.75 11.05
N ALA A 13 -5.02 -12.27 11.70
CA ALA A 13 -4.92 -10.87 12.13
C ALA A 13 -4.78 -9.93 10.94
N GLY A 14 -3.97 -10.30 9.94
CA GLY A 14 -3.82 -9.55 8.69
C GLY A 14 -5.12 -9.46 7.89
N LEU A 15 -5.79 -10.59 7.67
CA LEU A 15 -7.06 -10.63 6.94
C LEU A 15 -8.21 -9.95 7.70
N THR A 16 -8.28 -10.11 9.03
CA THR A 16 -9.27 -9.39 9.85
C THR A 16 -9.07 -7.88 9.77
N LEU A 17 -7.82 -7.41 9.80
CA LEU A 17 -7.51 -5.99 9.60
C LEU A 17 -7.90 -5.53 8.19
N ALA A 18 -7.62 -6.32 7.16
CA ALA A 18 -8.01 -6.01 5.78
C ALA A 18 -9.53 -5.93 5.62
N LEU A 19 -10.28 -6.84 6.25
CA LEU A 19 -11.75 -6.81 6.28
C LEU A 19 -12.28 -5.58 7.02
N SER A 20 -11.70 -5.22 8.17
CA SER A 20 -12.10 -4.01 8.90
C SER A 20 -11.86 -2.72 8.12
N VAL A 21 -10.75 -2.65 7.37
CA VAL A 21 -10.46 -1.55 6.44
C VAL A 21 -11.51 -1.57 5.33
N SER A 22 -11.76 -2.71 4.70
CA SER A 22 -12.75 -2.85 3.63
C SER A 22 -14.15 -2.42 4.07
N ALA A 23 -14.60 -2.84 5.25
CA ALA A 23 -15.86 -2.41 5.84
C ALA A 23 -15.92 -0.88 6.01
N SER A 24 -14.85 -0.28 6.53
CA SER A 24 -14.78 1.18 6.68
C SER A 24 -14.84 1.89 5.33
N PHE A 25 -14.20 1.33 4.30
CA PHE A 25 -14.26 1.86 2.93
C PHE A 25 -15.64 1.72 2.29
N THR A 26 -16.36 0.62 2.54
CA THR A 26 -17.74 0.48 2.05
C THR A 26 -18.67 1.52 2.67
N HIS A 27 -18.46 1.91 3.92
CA HIS A 27 -19.23 2.99 4.56
C HIS A 27 -18.95 4.35 3.92
N VAL A 28 -17.69 4.63 3.57
CA VAL A 28 -17.31 5.85 2.84
C VAL A 28 -17.88 5.82 1.41
N ALA A 29 -17.86 4.67 0.73
CA ALA A 29 -18.43 4.51 -0.61
C ALA A 29 -19.95 4.68 -0.63
N ALA A 30 -20.64 4.18 0.40
CA ALA A 30 -22.09 4.29 0.57
C ALA A 30 -22.54 5.68 1.04
N ALA A 31 -21.61 6.55 1.44
CA ALA A 31 -21.95 7.91 1.83
C ALA A 31 -22.56 8.66 0.63
N PRO A 32 -23.71 9.33 0.82
CA PRO A 32 -24.35 10.09 -0.24
C PRO A 32 -23.39 11.16 -0.73
N THR A 33 -22.93 11.04 -1.97
CA THR A 33 -22.32 12.16 -2.69
C THR A 33 -23.48 13.04 -3.15
N PRO A 34 -23.46 14.36 -2.85
CA PRO A 34 -24.50 15.25 -3.34
C PRO A 34 -24.51 15.16 -4.87
N ALA A 35 -25.63 14.71 -5.42
CA ALA A 35 -25.81 14.45 -6.84
C ALA A 35 -26.01 15.77 -7.60
N VAL A 36 -25.02 16.65 -7.67
CA VAL A 36 -25.01 17.81 -8.59
C VAL A 36 -23.56 18.22 -8.90
N VAL A 37 -22.91 17.52 -9.82
CA VAL A 37 -21.59 17.92 -10.38
C VAL A 37 -21.75 19.02 -11.45
N GLU A 38 -22.98 19.26 -11.94
CA GLU A 38 -23.23 20.31 -12.92
C GLU A 38 -23.51 21.65 -12.23
N ALA A 39 -22.40 22.36 -12.02
CA ALA A 39 -22.32 23.76 -11.65
C ALA A 39 -22.81 24.11 -10.23
N ARG A 40 -21.88 24.47 -9.33
CA ARG A 40 -21.94 25.73 -8.56
C ARG A 40 -20.82 25.96 -7.56
N LYS A 41 -20.79 27.25 -7.18
CA LYS A 41 -19.96 27.96 -6.22
C LYS A 41 -20.05 27.38 -4.80
N ASP A 42 -19.10 27.78 -3.95
CA ASP A 42 -18.97 27.48 -2.51
C ASP A 42 -20.26 27.49 -1.66
N SER A 43 -21.36 28.04 -2.17
CA SER A 43 -22.68 28.08 -1.53
C SER A 43 -23.41 26.75 -1.46
N ASP A 44 -23.15 25.81 -2.38
CA ASP A 44 -23.92 24.55 -2.48
C ASP A 44 -23.38 23.46 -1.54
N PHE A 45 -22.20 23.70 -0.93
CA PHE A 45 -21.62 22.85 0.13
C PHE A 45 -22.31 23.02 1.49
N LYS A 46 -23.29 23.91 1.62
CA LYS A 46 -24.10 24.10 2.84
C LYS A 46 -25.23 23.09 2.99
N ASP A 47 -25.58 22.34 1.93
CA ASP A 47 -26.75 21.45 1.94
C ASP A 47 -26.45 20.01 2.38
N LEU A 48 -25.18 19.69 2.68
CA LEU A 48 -24.84 18.48 3.42
C LEU A 48 -25.20 18.69 4.89
N GLN A 49 -26.22 17.97 5.36
CA GLN A 49 -26.61 17.95 6.78
C GLN A 49 -25.35 17.77 7.64
N PRO A 50 -25.12 18.62 8.66
CA PRO A 50 -23.90 18.57 9.48
C PRO A 50 -23.70 17.21 10.15
N SER A 51 -24.79 16.46 10.38
CA SER A 51 -24.77 15.07 10.86
C SER A 51 -24.10 14.10 9.90
N ASP A 52 -24.35 14.22 8.59
CA ASP A 52 -23.84 13.26 7.59
C ASP A 52 -22.39 13.57 7.23
N LYS A 53 -22.02 14.85 7.29
CA LYS A 53 -20.63 15.30 7.23
C LYS A 53 -19.79 14.79 8.41
N ALA A 54 -20.34 14.82 9.63
CA ALA A 54 -19.66 14.29 10.81
C ALA A 54 -19.46 12.78 10.71
N LYS A 55 -20.50 12.04 10.29
CA LYS A 55 -20.41 10.58 10.06
C LYS A 55 -19.33 10.23 9.03
N LEU A 56 -19.32 10.91 7.87
CA LEU A 56 -18.32 10.69 6.83
C LEU A 56 -16.89 10.93 7.34
N ARG A 57 -16.67 12.01 8.11
CA ARG A 57 -15.36 12.27 8.72
C ARG A 57 -14.97 11.21 9.74
N ASP A 58 -15.92 10.70 10.51
CA ASP A 58 -15.65 9.62 11.47
C ASP A 58 -15.38 8.28 10.78
N ASP A 59 -16.04 8.01 9.65
CA ASP A 59 -15.76 6.84 8.81
C ASP A 59 -14.37 6.94 8.17
N ILE A 60 -13.99 8.10 7.62
CA ILE A 60 -12.65 8.36 7.07
C ILE A 60 -11.58 8.18 8.15
N LYS A 61 -11.80 8.74 9.35
CA LYS A 61 -10.86 8.57 10.48
C LYS A 61 -10.72 7.12 10.89
N ARG A 62 -11.83 6.36 10.96
CA ARG A 62 -11.80 4.92 11.24
C ARG A 62 -11.00 4.16 10.19
N ALA A 63 -11.24 4.45 8.91
CA ALA A 63 -10.48 3.85 7.81
C ALA A 63 -8.99 4.18 7.89
N MET A 64 -8.63 5.44 8.20
CA MET A 64 -7.24 5.85 8.40
C MET A 64 -6.56 5.14 9.59
N VAL A 65 -7.26 4.99 10.72
CA VAL A 65 -6.74 4.25 11.88
C VAL A 65 -6.54 2.76 11.52
N GLY A 66 -7.51 2.16 10.82
CA GLY A 66 -7.38 0.79 10.30
C GLY A 66 -6.16 0.62 9.39
N LEU A 67 -5.96 1.55 8.44
CA LEU A 67 -4.81 1.56 7.55
C LEU A 67 -3.48 1.81 8.29
N LYS A 68 -3.48 2.62 9.36
CA LYS A 68 -2.30 2.82 10.21
C LYS A 68 -1.91 1.52 10.91
N ASN A 69 -2.89 0.83 11.50
CA ASN A 69 -2.68 -0.46 12.16
C ASN A 69 -2.20 -1.52 11.16
N MET A 70 -2.79 -1.55 9.95
CA MET A 70 -2.33 -2.41 8.87
C MET A 70 -0.89 -2.11 8.46
N ASN A 71 -0.55 -0.83 8.27
CA ASN A 71 0.81 -0.44 7.91
C ASN A 71 1.83 -0.85 8.98
N GLN A 72 1.49 -0.73 10.26
CA GLN A 72 2.34 -1.21 11.34
C GLN A 72 2.49 -2.74 11.31
N PHE A 73 1.39 -3.47 11.08
CA PHE A 73 1.43 -4.92 10.92
C PHE A 73 2.32 -5.35 9.75
N LEU A 74 2.16 -4.73 8.57
CA LEU A 74 2.97 -4.99 7.39
C LEU A 74 4.44 -4.63 7.60
N ALA A 75 4.74 -3.55 8.33
CA ALA A 75 6.10 -3.17 8.69
C ALA A 75 6.75 -4.22 9.60
N ASN A 76 6.06 -4.66 10.65
CA ASN A 76 6.54 -5.70 11.55
C ASN A 76 6.78 -7.03 10.81
N CYS A 77 5.90 -7.37 9.86
CA CYS A 77 6.10 -8.54 9.00
C CYS A 77 7.35 -8.40 8.12
N CYS A 78 7.54 -7.24 7.50
CA CYS A 78 8.72 -6.96 6.68
C CYS A 78 10.02 -7.12 7.47
N GLU A 79 10.09 -6.55 8.68
CA GLU A 79 11.24 -6.68 9.56
C GLU A 79 11.60 -8.14 9.84
N VAL A 80 10.60 -8.99 10.04
CA VAL A 80 10.81 -10.43 10.30
C VAL A 80 11.30 -11.15 9.04
N ILE A 81 10.70 -10.88 7.88
CA ILE A 81 11.11 -11.47 6.59
C ILE A 81 12.57 -11.10 6.28
N VAL A 82 12.96 -9.86 6.55
CA VAL A 82 14.32 -9.36 6.30
C VAL A 82 15.31 -9.92 7.34
N SER A 83 14.95 -9.95 8.62
CA SER A 83 15.81 -10.42 9.71
C SER A 83 16.22 -11.89 9.60
N GLY A 84 15.56 -12.66 8.73
CA GLY A 84 15.93 -14.06 8.46
C GLY A 84 15.46 -15.02 9.55
N ASP A 85 14.49 -14.61 10.37
CA ASP A 85 13.80 -15.50 11.29
C ASP A 85 13.09 -16.62 10.53
N HIS A 86 12.86 -17.76 11.20
CA HIS A 86 12.17 -18.89 10.61
C HIS A 86 10.75 -18.49 10.16
N ILE A 87 10.55 -18.42 8.85
CA ILE A 87 9.24 -18.18 8.23
C ILE A 87 8.50 -19.53 8.13
N PRO A 88 7.32 -19.68 8.73
CA PRO A 88 6.51 -20.90 8.58
C PRO A 88 6.17 -21.13 7.10
N LYS A 89 6.29 -22.37 6.61
CA LYS A 89 5.93 -22.72 5.21
C LYS A 89 4.49 -22.33 4.86
N GLN A 90 3.56 -22.49 5.80
CA GLN A 90 2.16 -22.05 5.65
C GLN A 90 2.07 -20.57 5.26
N ALA A 91 2.89 -19.69 5.84
CA ALA A 91 2.86 -18.27 5.50
C ALA A 91 3.30 -17.99 4.06
N ILE A 92 4.13 -18.87 3.48
CA ILE A 92 4.59 -18.80 2.09
C ILE A 92 3.48 -19.33 1.15
N ASP A 93 2.90 -20.49 1.49
CA ASP A 93 1.92 -21.19 0.66
C ASP A 93 0.58 -20.44 0.59
N ASP A 94 0.14 -19.84 1.70
CA ASP A 94 -1.14 -19.14 1.80
C ASP A 94 -1.14 -17.75 1.11
N GLU A 95 0.04 -17.26 0.69
CA GLU A 95 0.22 -15.95 0.05
C GLU A 95 -0.58 -14.77 0.65
N PRO A 96 -0.62 -14.58 1.98
CA PRO A 96 -1.55 -13.64 2.63
C PRO A 96 -1.32 -12.18 2.21
N PHE A 97 -0.08 -11.80 1.92
CA PHE A 97 0.23 -10.45 1.47
C PHE A 97 -0.21 -10.18 0.03
N THR A 98 -0.27 -11.21 -0.82
CA THR A 98 -0.81 -11.10 -2.18
C THR A 98 -2.31 -10.80 -2.11
N GLU A 99 -3.05 -11.54 -1.26
CA GLU A 99 -4.49 -11.34 -1.06
C GLU A 99 -4.82 -9.95 -0.47
N ILE A 100 -4.04 -9.50 0.53
CA ILE A 100 -4.19 -8.15 1.10
C ILE A 100 -3.92 -7.07 0.04
N ALA A 101 -2.88 -7.23 -0.78
CA ALA A 101 -2.56 -6.29 -1.85
C ALA A 101 -3.64 -6.25 -2.94
N ALA A 102 -4.22 -7.39 -3.29
CA ALA A 102 -5.34 -7.49 -4.23
C ALA A 102 -6.59 -6.78 -3.68
N THR A 103 -6.95 -7.08 -2.42
CA THR A 103 -8.08 -6.43 -1.74
C THR A 103 -7.95 -4.91 -1.73
N PHE A 104 -6.76 -4.38 -1.40
CA PHE A 104 -6.55 -2.92 -1.41
C PHE A 104 -6.59 -2.31 -2.81
N ARG A 105 -6.18 -3.06 -3.84
CA ARG A 105 -6.32 -2.63 -5.22
C ARG A 105 -7.79 -2.58 -5.67
N GLU A 106 -8.60 -3.54 -5.25
CA GLU A 106 -10.04 -3.55 -5.48
C GLU A 106 -10.73 -2.38 -4.77
N LEU A 107 -10.32 -2.06 -3.53
CA LEU A 107 -10.82 -0.87 -2.83
C LEU A 107 -10.41 0.43 -3.53
N GLU A 108 -9.18 0.53 -4.05
CA GLU A 108 -8.74 1.69 -4.85
C GLU A 108 -9.65 1.88 -6.08
N PHE A 109 -10.01 0.78 -6.74
CA PHE A 109 -10.88 0.78 -7.93
C PHE A 109 -12.33 1.11 -7.58
N ALA A 110 -12.91 0.48 -6.56
CA ALA A 110 -14.28 0.72 -6.11
C ALA A 110 -14.51 2.16 -5.64
N MET A 111 -13.45 2.83 -5.18
CA MET A 111 -13.50 4.22 -4.75
C MET A 111 -13.11 5.23 -5.84
N ALA A 112 -12.78 4.78 -7.06
CA ALA A 112 -12.24 5.65 -8.12
C ALA A 112 -13.10 6.90 -8.37
N ASP A 113 -14.41 6.72 -8.54
CA ASP A 113 -15.35 7.80 -8.79
C ASP A 113 -15.49 8.71 -7.57
N LYS A 114 -15.54 8.12 -6.36
CA LYS A 114 -15.61 8.85 -5.10
C LYS A 114 -14.34 9.67 -4.84
N TRP A 115 -13.17 9.20 -5.25
CA TRP A 115 -11.93 9.98 -5.13
C TRP A 115 -11.99 11.25 -5.95
N ALA A 116 -12.57 11.21 -7.14
CA ALA A 116 -12.77 12.39 -7.96
C ALA A 116 -13.73 13.36 -7.27
N ASP A 117 -14.93 12.87 -6.90
CA ASP A 117 -15.98 13.66 -6.27
C ASP A 117 -15.53 14.37 -4.98
N PHE A 118 -14.82 13.66 -4.10
CA PHE A 118 -14.38 14.23 -2.82
C PHE A 118 -13.10 15.05 -2.92
N SER A 119 -12.28 14.87 -3.96
CA SER A 119 -11.07 15.68 -4.15
C SER A 119 -11.38 17.14 -4.48
N GLU A 120 -12.56 17.39 -5.06
CA GLU A 120 -13.05 18.72 -5.40
C GLU A 120 -13.76 19.41 -4.22
N MET A 121 -13.99 18.71 -3.09
CA MET A 121 -14.63 19.27 -1.90
C MET A 121 -13.58 19.91 -0.96
N PRO A 122 -13.52 21.25 -0.82
CA PRO A 122 -12.44 21.93 -0.07
C PRO A 122 -12.37 21.56 1.42
N ILE A 123 -13.46 21.01 1.97
CA ILE A 123 -13.59 20.74 3.40
C ILE A 123 -13.21 19.30 3.77
N ILE A 124 -13.13 18.38 2.80
CA ILE A 124 -12.85 16.95 3.03
C ILE A 124 -11.73 16.43 2.10
N SER A 125 -11.30 17.24 1.12
CA SER A 125 -10.27 16.90 0.15
C SER A 125 -8.97 16.45 0.80
N ASP A 126 -8.53 17.12 1.87
CA ASP A 126 -7.27 16.79 2.55
C ASP A 126 -7.35 15.46 3.28
N GLU A 127 -8.44 15.19 4.01
CA GLU A 127 -8.64 13.91 4.69
C GLU A 127 -8.78 12.75 3.68
N MET A 128 -9.46 12.98 2.55
CA MET A 128 -9.62 11.97 1.50
C MET A 128 -8.33 11.71 0.72
N ASN A 129 -7.56 12.75 0.41
CA ASN A 129 -6.22 12.59 -0.16
C ASN A 129 -5.29 11.85 0.79
N GLY A 130 -5.38 12.15 2.10
CA GLY A 130 -4.69 11.41 3.16
C GLY A 130 -5.08 9.93 3.18
N LEU A 131 -6.37 9.63 3.11
CA LEU A 131 -6.90 8.27 3.07
C LEU A 131 -6.41 7.50 1.83
N ARG A 132 -6.49 8.12 0.65
CA ARG A 132 -5.99 7.56 -0.63
C ARG A 132 -4.50 7.25 -0.56
N LYS A 133 -3.70 8.17 -0.03
CA LYS A 133 -2.25 7.97 0.14
C LYS A 133 -1.94 6.85 1.14
N ALA A 134 -2.69 6.77 2.24
CA ALA A 134 -2.54 5.72 3.24
C ALA A 134 -2.86 4.33 2.67
N LEU A 135 -3.90 4.22 1.84
CA LEU A 135 -4.28 2.99 1.14
C LEU A 135 -3.19 2.55 0.17
N ALA A 136 -2.72 3.46 -0.68
CA ALA A 136 -1.64 3.18 -1.63
C ALA A 136 -0.33 2.75 -0.94
N THR A 137 -0.03 3.36 0.22
CA THR A 137 1.14 2.99 1.04
C THR A 137 0.99 1.57 1.60
N ALA A 138 -0.18 1.23 2.14
CA ALA A 138 -0.45 -0.11 2.68
C ALA A 138 -0.39 -1.18 1.59
N ARG A 139 -0.99 -0.90 0.42
CA ARG A 139 -0.92 -1.79 -0.76
C ARG A 139 0.51 -2.03 -1.22
N SER A 140 1.30 -0.96 -1.33
CA SER A 140 2.72 -1.06 -1.72
C SER A 140 3.52 -1.93 -0.76
N ARG A 141 3.35 -1.74 0.56
CA ARG A 141 4.01 -2.57 1.58
C ARG A 141 3.56 -4.03 1.52
N ALA A 142 2.28 -4.30 1.30
CA ALA A 142 1.78 -5.67 1.13
C ALA A 142 2.43 -6.35 -0.10
N ALA A 143 2.50 -5.64 -1.24
CA ALA A 143 3.17 -6.16 -2.43
C ALA A 143 4.68 -6.41 -2.20
N GLN A 144 5.37 -5.52 -1.48
CA GLN A 144 6.77 -5.71 -1.10
C GLN A 144 6.96 -6.95 -0.23
N ASN A 145 6.11 -7.15 0.78
CA ASN A 145 6.16 -8.33 1.64
C ASN A 145 5.93 -9.62 0.84
N SER A 146 4.98 -9.64 -0.09
CA SER A 146 4.75 -10.78 -1.00
C SER A 146 6.00 -11.08 -1.83
N MET A 147 6.62 -10.05 -2.43
CA MET A 147 7.85 -10.20 -3.21
C MET A 147 9.02 -10.76 -2.39
N LEU A 148 9.27 -10.19 -1.20
CA LEU A 148 10.35 -10.65 -0.30
C LEU A 148 10.13 -12.10 0.14
N LEU A 149 8.89 -12.48 0.41
CA LEU A 149 8.53 -13.83 0.78
C LEU A 149 8.79 -14.83 -0.36
N LYS A 150 8.42 -14.47 -1.60
CA LYS A 150 8.68 -15.27 -2.81
C LYS A 150 10.17 -15.39 -3.12
N GLN A 151 10.96 -14.34 -2.89
CA GLN A 151 12.42 -14.38 -3.04
C GLN A 151 13.08 -15.34 -2.05
N ARG A 152 12.51 -15.48 -0.85
CA ARG A 152 13.00 -16.43 0.17
C ARG A 152 12.60 -17.87 -0.13
N SER A 153 11.43 -18.10 -0.74
CA SER A 153 10.97 -19.45 -1.10
C SER A 153 11.66 -19.98 -2.35
N THR A 154 12.07 -19.08 -3.25
CA THR A 154 12.84 -19.45 -4.44
C THR A 154 14.27 -19.72 -4.01
N VAL A 155 14.69 -21.00 -4.05
CA VAL A 155 16.11 -21.34 -3.96
C VAL A 155 16.78 -20.64 -5.13
N LEU A 156 17.56 -19.59 -4.86
CA LEU A 156 18.46 -19.03 -5.84
C LEU A 156 19.41 -20.16 -6.22
N GLU A 157 19.22 -20.75 -7.40
CA GLU A 157 20.32 -21.48 -8.01
C GLU A 157 21.50 -20.52 -8.03
N PRO A 158 22.69 -20.95 -7.58
CA PRO A 158 23.86 -20.09 -7.64
C PRO A 158 24.01 -19.68 -9.08
N ALA A 159 23.75 -18.39 -9.36
CA ALA A 159 23.98 -17.85 -10.67
C ALA A 159 25.46 -18.07 -10.94
N SER A 160 25.79 -19.08 -11.75
CA SER A 160 27.08 -19.18 -12.42
C SER A 160 27.11 -18.06 -13.45
N SER A 161 27.15 -16.83 -12.97
CA SER A 161 27.37 -15.66 -13.79
C SER A 161 28.84 -15.74 -14.17
N ASP A 162 29.09 -16.27 -15.36
CA ASP A 162 30.32 -16.05 -16.08
C ASP A 162 30.34 -14.54 -16.40
N VAL A 163 30.82 -13.75 -15.43
CA VAL A 163 30.92 -12.30 -15.57
C VAL A 163 31.92 -12.07 -16.69
N ASP A 164 31.42 -11.69 -17.87
CA ASP A 164 32.25 -11.27 -18.99
C ASP A 164 32.96 -9.97 -18.63
N MET A 165 34.12 -10.14 -17.98
CA MET A 165 35.03 -9.07 -17.60
C MET A 165 35.46 -8.23 -18.81
N GLN A 166 35.46 -8.80 -20.02
CA GLN A 166 35.78 -8.05 -21.24
C GLN A 166 34.63 -7.10 -21.62
N GLY A 167 33.38 -7.54 -21.44
CA GLY A 167 32.20 -6.68 -21.62
C GLY A 167 32.18 -5.48 -20.66
N LEU A 168 32.52 -5.71 -19.40
CA LEU A 168 32.65 -4.65 -18.38
C LEU A 168 33.81 -3.68 -18.68
N GLN A 169 34.95 -4.19 -19.12
CA GLN A 169 36.08 -3.35 -19.53
C GLN A 169 35.74 -2.47 -20.74
N LYS A 170 35.02 -3.01 -21.74
CA LYS A 170 34.55 -2.25 -22.90
C LYS A 170 33.58 -1.14 -22.50
N LEU A 171 32.65 -1.41 -21.58
CA LEU A 171 31.70 -0.41 -21.10
C LEU A 171 32.40 0.75 -20.38
N THR A 172 33.41 0.42 -19.57
CA THR A 172 34.21 1.39 -18.80
C THR A 172 35.11 2.23 -19.71
N ALA A 173 35.65 1.63 -20.77
CA ALA A 173 36.43 2.34 -21.79
C ALA A 173 35.56 3.36 -22.55
N ILE A 174 34.35 2.96 -22.96
CA ILE A 174 33.40 3.85 -23.67
C ILE A 174 32.97 5.02 -22.79
N SER A 175 32.73 4.81 -21.48
CA SER A 175 32.40 5.91 -20.58
C SER A 175 33.57 6.87 -20.36
N SER A 176 34.80 6.37 -20.33
CA SER A 176 36.00 7.17 -20.10
C SER A 176 36.37 8.03 -21.31
N GLU A 177 36.26 7.47 -22.52
CA GLU A 177 36.49 8.18 -23.78
C GLU A 177 35.46 9.30 -24.01
N ARG A 178 34.21 9.04 -23.62
CA ARG A 178 33.12 10.02 -23.75
C ARG A 178 33.23 11.15 -22.71
N LEU A 179 33.74 10.87 -21.52
CA LEU A 179 34.06 11.89 -20.50
C LEU A 179 35.28 12.74 -20.91
N LEU A 180 36.31 12.14 -21.50
CA LEU A 180 37.48 12.85 -22.02
C LEU A 180 37.12 13.83 -23.14
N ARG A 181 36.23 13.45 -24.06
CA ARG A 181 35.73 14.33 -25.14
C ARG A 181 34.84 15.48 -24.67
N LEU A 182 34.27 15.40 -23.46
CA LEU A 182 33.45 16.48 -22.88
C LEU A 182 34.29 17.48 -22.06
N ALA A 183 35.52 17.11 -21.72
CA ALA A 183 36.45 17.93 -20.94
C ALA A 183 37.56 18.61 -21.79
N SER A 184 37.58 18.34 -23.10
CA SER A 184 38.45 18.96 -24.11
C SER A 184 37.68 19.94 -24.98
#